data_AF-A0A937IDL0-F1
#
_entry.id   AF-A0A937IDL0-F1
#
_cell.length_a   1.000
_cell.length_b   1.000
_cell.length_c   1.000
_cell.angle_alpha   90.00
_cell.angle_beta   90.00
_cell.angle_gamma   90.00
#
_symmetry.space_group_name_H-M   'P 1'
#
loop_
_entity.id
_entity.type
_entity.pdbx_description
1 polymer ?
#
loop_
_entity_poly.entity_id
_entity_poly.type
_entity_poly.pdbx_seq_one_letter_code
_entity_poly.pdbx_strand_id
1 'polypeptide(L)'
;REATLRDGSSIMYDTTAFNFTMMYGLEAVTVPEYVKGNLSSWEPSSVKIDVDNEAIMWIVDGTDDLSVSFAARLMEQNVQVRIVDKDISLSGKNLSRGSPVVIAMDNPENSNLVQLIKNTAKDLNVSVSSLYTGFGPEELPDWGGRHFRLLNKPQIAILSHEGFSSYDVGVSWWSLDHHLGIRHSQLNTSMIGYADLRRYNTLIMPSGYRSLNQGEISVLKDWVKQGGTLIANNGSTRMLVSDNSITSIKDVSDSFENSHEYNIKLQREFLTKNISIDLDYVNNNKITSDISYPWEETENRIDSDTLKKRDKWQSLFMPSGAFVSGRTDDKHWLTFGTIDTLPLLYSNFPVLMAGSGSKAVIRVGELINDANQDIYKTINWSDIPAGNDLNIRMSGLVWPEASTRIANSAYLTQERYGKGQIILFSGEPNFRGSSLGTNRLWLNSVVYGSGLGTSSRITP
;
A
#
# COMPACT_ATOMS: atom_id res chain seq x y z
N ARG A 1 -33.22 -13.00 -1.92
CA ARG A 1 -32.88 -12.69 -3.33
C ARG A 1 -34.00 -11.87 -4.02
N GLU A 2 -34.89 -11.20 -3.26
CA GLU A 2 -36.19 -10.72 -3.78
C GLU A 2 -36.65 -9.37 -3.18
N ALA A 3 -35.70 -8.54 -2.75
CA ALA A 3 -36.01 -7.17 -2.36
C ALA A 3 -34.85 -6.25 -2.76
N THR A 4 -34.46 -6.29 -4.03
CA THR A 4 -33.79 -5.17 -4.68
C THR A 4 -34.79 -4.02 -4.66
N LEU A 5 -34.45 -2.93 -3.97
CA LEU A 5 -35.32 -1.77 -3.86
C LEU A 5 -35.65 -1.27 -5.26
N ARG A 6 -36.87 -0.76 -5.40
CA ARG A 6 -37.46 -0.28 -6.65
C ARG A 6 -36.65 0.84 -7.34
N ASP A 7 -35.61 1.35 -6.68
CA ASP A 7 -34.66 2.38 -7.13
C ASP A 7 -33.23 1.84 -7.39
N GLY A 8 -33.00 0.52 -7.27
CA GLY A 8 -31.71 -0.11 -7.49
C GLY A 8 -30.74 -0.05 -6.30
N SER A 9 -31.16 0.45 -5.13
CA SER A 9 -30.34 0.45 -3.92
C SER A 9 -30.48 -0.86 -3.10
N SER A 10 -29.43 -1.21 -2.35
CA SER A 10 -29.45 -2.27 -1.34
C SER A 10 -30.00 -1.71 -0.02
N ILE A 11 -30.95 -2.39 0.62
CA ILE A 11 -31.60 -1.96 1.89
C ILE A 11 -30.65 -2.01 3.09
N MET A 12 -29.43 -2.52 2.92
CA MET A 12 -28.49 -2.64 4.04
C MET A 12 -27.70 -1.35 4.23
N TYR A 13 -28.12 -0.61 5.25
CA TYR A 13 -27.35 0.44 5.88
C TYR A 13 -26.33 -0.21 6.83
N ASP A 14 -25.10 0.32 6.85
CA ASP A 14 -24.00 -0.05 7.75
C ASP A 14 -23.11 -1.26 7.34
N THR A 15 -21.92 -1.31 7.92
CA THR A 15 -20.86 -2.30 7.65
C THR A 15 -21.37 -3.69 7.99
N THR A 16 -21.62 -4.50 6.95
CA THR A 16 -22.12 -5.87 7.11
C THR A 16 -21.07 -6.83 7.66
N ALA A 17 -19.79 -6.45 7.59
CA ALA A 17 -18.65 -7.23 8.07
C ALA A 17 -18.11 -6.68 9.40
N PHE A 18 -18.76 -6.98 10.52
CA PHE A 18 -18.16 -6.71 11.82
C PHE A 18 -17.18 -7.83 12.18
N ASN A 19 -15.88 -7.58 11.99
CA ASN A 19 -14.82 -8.54 12.31
C ASN A 19 -13.57 -7.82 12.83
N PHE A 20 -13.33 -7.89 14.14
CA PHE A 20 -12.20 -7.21 14.78
C PHE A 20 -10.84 -7.72 14.32
N THR A 21 -10.67 -9.02 14.08
CA THR A 21 -9.38 -9.55 13.64
C THR A 21 -9.04 -8.98 12.26
N MET A 22 -10.00 -8.93 11.35
CA MET A 22 -9.82 -8.32 10.03
C MET A 22 -9.63 -6.80 10.09
N MET A 23 -10.36 -6.09 10.96
CA MET A 23 -10.13 -4.66 11.17
C MET A 23 -8.69 -4.39 11.62
N TYR A 24 -8.15 -5.22 12.52
CA TYR A 24 -6.80 -5.05 13.04
C TYR A 24 -5.73 -5.72 12.18
N GLY A 25 -6.10 -6.39 11.08
CA GLY A 25 -5.15 -7.11 10.22
C GLY A 25 -4.49 -8.33 10.88
N LEU A 26 -5.15 -8.91 11.89
CA LEU A 26 -4.64 -10.07 12.63
C LEU A 26 -4.94 -11.38 11.90
N GLU A 27 -3.96 -12.27 11.87
CA GLU A 27 -4.16 -13.64 11.43
C GLU A 27 -5.12 -14.36 12.40
N ALA A 28 -6.14 -15.02 11.84
CA ALA A 28 -7.13 -15.74 12.62
C ALA A 28 -7.56 -17.01 11.87
N VAL A 29 -7.80 -18.07 12.62
CA VAL A 29 -8.35 -19.33 12.11
C VAL A 29 -9.79 -19.50 12.56
N THR A 30 -10.65 -20.02 11.69
CA THR A 30 -12.01 -20.39 12.07
C THR A 30 -11.99 -21.83 12.57
N VAL A 31 -12.45 -22.05 13.81
CA VAL A 31 -12.54 -23.37 14.43
C VAL A 31 -14.02 -23.77 14.46
N PRO A 32 -14.41 -24.99 14.03
CA PRO A 32 -15.81 -25.41 13.93
C PRO A 32 -16.44 -25.75 15.29
N GLU A 33 -15.66 -25.73 16.37
CA GLU A 33 -16.08 -26.07 17.72
C GLU A 33 -15.61 -25.04 18.74
N TYR A 34 -16.33 -24.97 19.87
CA TYR A 34 -15.99 -24.08 20.96
C TYR A 34 -14.84 -24.65 21.81
N VAL A 35 -13.72 -23.94 21.87
CA VAL A 35 -12.53 -24.35 22.63
C VAL A 35 -12.75 -24.11 24.13
N LYS A 36 -12.74 -25.17 24.95
CA LYS A 36 -13.03 -25.12 26.41
C LYS A 36 -11.82 -25.32 27.33
N GLY A 37 -10.73 -25.89 26.83
CA GLY A 37 -9.59 -26.32 27.65
C GLY A 37 -8.26 -25.92 27.03
N ASN A 38 -7.18 -26.02 27.81
CA ASN A 38 -5.81 -25.64 27.41
C ASN A 38 -5.69 -24.18 26.91
N LEU A 39 -6.54 -23.29 27.42
CA LEU A 39 -6.44 -21.86 27.19
C LEU A 39 -5.50 -21.24 28.21
N SER A 40 -4.59 -20.40 27.75
CA SER A 40 -3.78 -19.52 28.59
C SER A 40 -4.05 -18.08 28.19
N SER A 41 -3.94 -17.15 29.14
CA SER A 41 -4.00 -15.73 28.82
C SER A 41 -2.86 -15.39 27.87
N TRP A 42 -3.16 -14.70 26.78
CA TRP A 42 -2.13 -14.15 25.93
C TRP A 42 -1.43 -13.00 26.67
N GLU A 43 -0.11 -12.99 26.63
CA GLU A 43 0.73 -11.92 27.15
C GLU A 43 1.58 -11.33 26.02
N PRO A 44 1.73 -10.01 25.94
CA PRO A 44 2.57 -9.38 24.93
C PRO A 44 4.03 -9.78 25.11
N SER A 45 4.77 -9.85 23.99
CA SER A 45 6.21 -10.06 24.04
C SER A 45 6.90 -8.93 24.81
N SER A 46 7.92 -9.27 25.60
CA SER A 46 8.65 -8.27 26.38
C SER A 46 9.45 -7.34 25.46
N VAL A 47 9.33 -6.04 25.71
CA VAL A 47 10.07 -5.02 24.97
C VAL A 47 11.52 -5.00 25.47
N LYS A 48 12.47 -5.20 24.55
CA LYS A 48 13.91 -5.16 24.85
C LYS A 48 14.55 -3.95 24.19
N ILE A 49 14.94 -2.97 24.99
CA ILE A 49 15.65 -1.77 24.53
C ILE A 49 17.15 -1.99 24.71
N ASP A 50 17.77 -2.59 23.71
CA ASP A 50 19.23 -2.78 23.59
C ASP A 50 19.80 -1.65 22.73
N VAL A 51 20.35 -0.63 23.40
CA VAL A 51 20.99 0.54 22.79
C VAL A 51 22.37 0.72 23.44
N ASP A 52 23.35 0.02 22.89
CA ASP A 52 24.75 0.03 23.31
C ASP A 52 25.50 1.19 22.64
N ASN A 53 26.41 1.84 23.36
CA ASN A 53 27.27 2.90 22.85
C ASN A 53 28.36 2.39 21.90
N GLU A 54 28.76 1.11 22.02
CA GLU A 54 29.78 0.50 21.17
C GLU A 54 29.22 -0.04 19.85
N ALA A 55 27.90 -0.04 19.69
CA ALA A 55 27.24 -0.46 18.47
C ALA A 55 27.48 0.53 17.32
N ILE A 56 27.54 0.01 16.10
CA ILE A 56 27.66 0.83 14.89
C ILE A 56 26.30 1.15 14.26
N MET A 57 25.27 0.37 14.61
CA MET A 57 23.90 0.55 14.15
C MET A 57 22.87 0.18 15.22
N TRP A 58 21.71 0.83 15.17
CA TRP A 58 20.55 0.50 16.01
C TRP A 58 19.30 0.38 15.13
N ILE A 59 18.57 -0.71 15.30
CA ILE A 59 17.49 -1.10 14.39
C ILE A 59 16.23 -1.53 15.16
N VAL A 60 15.07 -1.22 14.59
CA VAL A 60 13.76 -1.76 14.98
C VAL A 60 13.29 -2.68 13.86
N ASP A 61 12.73 -3.84 14.19
CA ASP A 61 12.21 -4.77 13.18
C ASP A 61 11.01 -4.15 12.45
N GLY A 62 11.00 -4.25 11.13
CA GLY A 62 9.97 -3.70 10.26
C GLY A 62 8.60 -4.36 10.41
N THR A 63 8.53 -5.54 11.03
CA THR A 63 7.27 -6.24 11.37
C THR A 63 6.49 -5.54 12.48
N ASP A 64 7.15 -4.81 13.38
CA ASP A 64 6.49 -4.03 14.40
C ASP A 64 5.93 -2.74 13.79
N ASP A 65 4.65 -2.46 13.97
CA ASP A 65 4.01 -1.26 13.44
C ASP A 65 4.66 0.03 13.95
N LEU A 66 5.22 0.02 15.17
CA LEU A 66 5.91 1.15 15.79
C LEU A 66 7.26 1.47 15.10
N SER A 67 7.77 0.60 14.23
CA SER A 67 8.95 0.88 13.40
C SER A 67 8.79 2.18 12.59
N VAL A 68 7.62 2.43 12.01
CA VAL A 68 7.39 3.66 11.23
C VAL A 68 7.42 4.90 12.13
N SER A 69 6.83 4.81 13.33
CA SER A 69 6.87 5.88 14.33
C SER A 69 8.29 6.13 14.84
N PHE A 70 9.08 5.09 15.04
CA PHE A 70 10.49 5.18 15.42
C PHE A 70 11.30 5.95 14.37
N ALA A 71 11.15 5.60 13.09
CA ALA A 71 11.80 6.31 11.99
C ALA A 71 11.35 7.78 11.92
N ALA A 72 10.03 8.01 11.99
CA ALA A 72 9.44 9.34 11.92
C ALA A 72 9.94 10.27 13.03
N ARG A 73 9.91 9.83 14.29
CA ARG A 73 10.33 10.64 15.45
C ARG A 73 11.82 10.94 15.47
N LEU A 74 12.65 10.01 14.99
CA LEU A 74 14.10 10.25 14.86
C LEU A 74 14.41 11.25 13.74
N MET A 75 13.78 11.10 12.56
CA MET A 75 13.90 12.08 11.49
C MET A 75 13.36 13.46 11.90
N GLU A 76 12.32 13.52 12.74
CA GLU A 76 11.81 14.77 13.29
C GLU A 76 12.87 15.51 14.12
N GLN A 77 13.71 14.75 14.83
CA GLN A 77 14.85 15.20 15.61
C GLN A 77 16.14 15.36 14.77
N ASN A 78 16.04 15.34 13.43
CA ASN A 78 17.12 15.48 12.46
C ASN A 78 18.18 14.35 12.50
N VAL A 79 17.83 13.19 13.03
CA VAL A 79 18.64 11.97 12.90
C VAL A 79 18.50 11.41 11.49
N GLN A 80 19.61 11.06 10.85
CA GLN A 80 19.62 10.33 9.58
C GLN A 80 19.24 8.88 9.85
N VAL A 81 18.15 8.45 9.21
CA VAL A 81 17.59 7.10 9.33
C VAL A 81 17.61 6.46 7.94
N ARG A 82 18.09 5.22 7.86
CA ARG A 82 17.94 4.38 6.67
C ARG A 82 16.84 3.35 6.87
N ILE A 83 16.37 2.77 5.78
CA ILE A 83 15.47 1.62 5.80
C ILE A 83 16.09 0.48 5.01
N VAL A 84 15.89 -0.74 5.49
CA VAL A 84 16.36 -1.94 4.82
C VAL A 84 15.25 -2.46 3.89
N ASP A 85 15.51 -2.66 2.61
CA ASP A 85 14.49 -3.06 1.63
C ASP A 85 14.43 -4.59 1.32
N LYS A 86 15.25 -5.37 2.02
CA LYS A 86 15.30 -6.83 1.97
C LYS A 86 15.54 -7.37 3.39
N ASP A 87 15.13 -8.61 3.66
CA ASP A 87 15.44 -9.27 4.92
C ASP A 87 16.97 -9.38 5.11
N ILE A 88 17.42 -9.17 6.33
CA ILE A 88 18.84 -9.17 6.70
C ILE A 88 19.09 -10.06 7.92
N SER A 89 20.31 -10.58 8.01
CA SER A 89 20.83 -11.23 9.21
C SER A 89 22.15 -10.57 9.59
N LEU A 90 22.17 -9.79 10.67
CA LEU A 90 23.34 -9.05 11.14
C LEU A 90 23.52 -9.24 12.65
N SER A 91 24.76 -9.45 13.10
CA SER A 91 25.08 -9.70 14.53
C SER A 91 24.23 -10.82 15.16
N GLY A 92 23.87 -11.85 14.38
CA GLY A 92 23.03 -12.97 14.84
C GLY A 92 21.55 -12.62 15.01
N LYS A 93 21.10 -11.46 14.53
CA LYS A 93 19.70 -11.00 14.57
C LYS A 93 19.12 -11.02 13.16
N ASN A 94 17.97 -11.68 13.00
CA ASN A 94 17.20 -11.64 11.76
C ASN A 94 16.21 -10.49 11.83
N LEU A 95 16.17 -9.66 10.79
CA LEU A 95 15.33 -8.47 10.74
C LEU A 95 14.65 -8.40 9.37
N SER A 96 13.39 -8.00 9.38
CA SER A 96 12.55 -8.04 8.20
C SER A 96 12.77 -6.82 7.31
N ARG A 97 12.47 -6.93 6.02
CA ARG A 97 12.38 -5.75 5.14
C ARG A 97 11.44 -4.70 5.74
N GLY A 98 11.78 -3.43 5.56
CA GLY A 98 11.09 -2.31 6.18
C GLY A 98 11.63 -1.91 7.55
N SER A 99 12.68 -2.58 8.06
CA SER A 99 13.32 -2.22 9.32
C SER A 99 14.05 -0.88 9.21
N PRO A 100 13.69 0.15 10.00
CA PRO A 100 14.44 1.39 10.07
C PRO A 100 15.70 1.22 10.93
N VAL A 101 16.82 1.71 10.41
CA VAL A 101 18.14 1.61 11.02
C VAL A 101 18.79 2.97 11.13
N VAL A 102 19.35 3.25 12.30
CA VAL A 102 20.23 4.40 12.52
C VAL A 102 21.67 3.91 12.46
N ILE A 103 22.45 4.47 11.55
CA ILE A 103 23.88 4.15 11.41
C ILE A 103 24.69 5.28 12.05
N ALA A 104 25.63 4.95 12.92
CA ALA A 104 26.48 5.93 13.60
C ALA A 104 27.24 6.83 12.61
N MET A 105 27.75 6.24 11.52
CA MET A 105 28.50 6.93 10.47
C MET A 105 27.68 7.97 9.68
N ASP A 106 26.35 7.82 9.59
CA ASP A 106 25.49 8.82 8.95
C ASP A 106 25.20 10.02 9.88
N ASN A 107 25.55 9.92 11.17
CA ASN A 107 25.22 10.89 12.21
C ASN A 107 26.44 11.37 13.02
N PRO A 108 27.60 11.70 12.40
CA PRO A 108 28.86 11.92 13.12
C PRO A 108 28.85 13.14 14.05
N GLU A 109 28.01 14.14 13.77
CA GLU A 109 27.93 15.39 14.57
C GLU A 109 26.96 15.29 15.75
N ASN A 110 26.22 14.17 15.88
CA ASN A 110 25.21 14.02 16.92
C ASN A 110 25.78 13.32 18.16
N SER A 111 26.36 14.09 19.08
CA SER A 111 26.92 13.56 20.33
C SER A 111 25.90 12.87 21.25
N ASN A 112 24.60 13.14 21.06
CA ASN A 112 23.51 12.59 21.87
C ASN A 112 22.75 11.46 21.17
N LEU A 113 23.25 10.94 20.03
CA LEU A 113 22.56 9.98 19.17
C LEU A 113 21.98 8.79 19.94
N VAL A 114 22.82 8.13 20.74
CA VAL A 114 22.41 6.95 21.56
C VAL A 114 21.29 7.33 22.53
N GLN A 115 21.38 8.49 23.18
CA GLN A 115 20.35 8.94 24.11
C GLN A 115 19.03 9.26 23.40
N LEU A 116 19.07 9.85 22.20
CA LEU A 116 17.88 10.11 21.39
C LEU A 116 17.18 8.80 20.98
N ILE A 117 17.96 7.80 20.53
CA ILE A 117 17.46 6.47 20.18
C ILE A 117 16.82 5.81 21.40
N LYS A 118 17.51 5.81 22.53
CA LYS A 118 17.04 5.19 23.78
C LYS A 118 15.78 5.85 24.33
N ASN A 119 15.68 7.17 24.27
CA ASN A 119 14.48 7.90 24.69
C ASN A 119 13.31 7.62 23.75
N THR A 120 13.53 7.70 22.44
CA THR A 120 12.50 7.41 21.43
C THR A 120 11.97 5.98 21.57
N ALA A 121 12.86 5.01 21.82
CA ALA A 121 12.49 3.62 22.05
C ALA A 121 11.63 3.43 23.31
N LYS A 122 11.99 4.12 24.40
CA LYS A 122 11.23 4.08 25.67
C LYS A 122 9.86 4.73 25.51
N ASP A 123 9.79 5.89 24.87
CA ASP A 123 8.55 6.64 24.69
C ASP A 123 7.55 5.90 23.79
N LEU A 124 8.06 5.17 22.79
CA LEU A 124 7.24 4.31 21.93
C LEU A 124 6.99 2.93 22.55
N ASN A 125 7.74 2.54 23.58
CA ASN A 125 7.77 1.18 24.12
C ASN A 125 8.04 0.13 23.01
N VAL A 126 9.10 0.34 22.22
CA VAL A 126 9.48 -0.52 21.08
C VAL A 126 10.85 -1.16 21.29
N SER A 127 11.00 -2.41 20.84
CA SER A 127 12.27 -3.13 20.94
C SER A 127 13.31 -2.57 19.98
N VAL A 128 14.51 -2.29 20.47
CA VAL A 128 15.64 -1.82 19.66
C VAL A 128 16.78 -2.81 19.82
N SER A 129 17.48 -3.05 18.72
CA SER A 129 18.63 -3.93 18.65
C SER A 129 19.89 -3.18 18.26
N SER A 130 20.93 -3.32 19.08
CA SER A 130 22.31 -2.96 18.75
C SER A 130 22.90 -3.96 17.74
N LEU A 131 23.60 -3.47 16.72
CA LEU A 131 24.39 -4.26 15.77
C LEU A 131 25.84 -3.76 15.74
N TYR A 132 26.78 -4.70 15.67
CA TYR A 132 28.22 -4.45 15.81
C TYR A 132 29.02 -4.71 14.52
N THR A 133 28.39 -5.30 13.51
CA THR A 133 28.98 -5.56 12.20
C THR A 133 28.01 -5.15 11.10
N GLY A 134 28.57 -4.61 10.02
CA GLY A 134 27.83 -4.31 8.79
C GLY A 134 27.93 -5.42 7.74
N PHE A 135 28.70 -6.47 8.01
CA PHE A 135 28.85 -7.62 7.13
C PHE A 135 27.76 -8.67 7.41
N GLY A 136 26.91 -8.89 6.42
CA GLY A 136 25.99 -10.01 6.36
C GLY A 136 26.73 -11.31 6.03
N PRO A 137 26.21 -12.47 6.46
CA PRO A 137 26.72 -13.74 5.99
C PRO A 137 26.36 -13.94 4.50
N GLU A 138 27.32 -14.42 3.72
CA GLU A 138 27.13 -14.85 2.31
C GLU A 138 26.58 -13.76 1.37
N GLU A 139 25.40 -13.98 0.77
CA GLU A 139 24.74 -13.08 -0.18
C GLU A 139 23.68 -12.15 0.47
N LEU A 140 23.61 -12.15 1.81
CA LEU A 140 22.71 -11.25 2.52
C LEU A 140 23.21 -9.80 2.45
N PRO A 141 22.29 -8.81 2.50
CA PRO A 141 22.69 -7.42 2.33
C PRO A 141 23.69 -6.91 3.36
N ASP A 142 24.79 -6.33 2.87
CA ASP A 142 25.72 -5.53 3.66
C ASP A 142 25.26 -4.06 3.77
N TRP A 143 25.66 -3.39 4.84
CA TRP A 143 25.32 -1.98 5.11
C TRP A 143 25.78 -0.99 4.00
N GLY A 144 26.90 -1.30 3.33
CA GLY A 144 27.42 -0.52 2.20
C GLY A 144 26.72 -0.83 0.87
N GLY A 145 25.81 -1.80 0.85
CA GLY A 145 25.06 -2.21 -0.32
C GLY A 145 23.85 -1.34 -0.61
N ARG A 146 23.24 -1.57 -1.79
CA ARG A 146 22.06 -0.84 -2.28
C ARG A 146 20.78 -0.99 -1.43
N HIS A 147 20.79 -1.90 -0.47
CA HIS A 147 19.62 -2.32 0.30
C HIS A 147 19.38 -1.47 1.56
N PHE A 148 20.34 -0.62 1.95
CA PHE A 148 20.23 0.34 3.04
C PHE A 148 19.96 1.74 2.48
N ARG A 149 18.69 2.10 2.35
CA ARG A 149 18.26 3.32 1.67
C ARG A 149 18.05 4.46 2.66
N LEU A 150 18.75 5.57 2.48
CA LEU A 150 18.55 6.78 3.28
C LEU A 150 17.14 7.34 3.08
N LEU A 151 16.44 7.59 4.18
CA LEU A 151 15.12 8.22 4.18
C LEU A 151 15.25 9.74 4.16
N ASN A 152 14.23 10.41 3.63
CA ASN A 152 14.07 11.85 3.73
C ASN A 152 13.04 12.17 4.80
N LYS A 153 13.32 13.19 5.62
CA LYS A 153 12.36 13.70 6.61
C LYS A 153 11.07 14.17 5.91
N PRO A 154 9.89 13.64 6.28
CA PRO A 154 8.63 14.11 5.70
C PRO A 154 8.28 15.52 6.23
N GLN A 155 7.84 16.38 5.33
CA GLN A 155 7.28 17.71 5.60
C GLN A 155 5.84 17.71 5.10
N ILE A 156 4.91 17.51 6.03
CA ILE A 156 3.56 17.04 5.71
C ILE A 156 2.56 18.18 5.71
N ALA A 157 1.72 18.23 4.67
CA ALA A 157 0.48 18.98 4.65
C ALA A 157 -0.72 18.06 4.42
N ILE A 158 -1.80 18.25 5.20
CA ILE A 158 -3.10 17.63 4.97
C ILE A 158 -4.03 18.68 4.36
N LEU A 159 -4.65 18.38 3.23
CA LEU A 159 -5.75 19.17 2.70
C LEU A 159 -7.00 18.97 3.55
N SER A 160 -7.65 20.07 3.93
CA SER A 160 -8.85 20.03 4.78
C SER A 160 -9.85 21.14 4.46
N HIS A 161 -10.87 21.29 5.32
CA HIS A 161 -12.00 22.22 5.22
C HIS A 161 -13.04 21.81 4.15
N GLU A 162 -13.56 22.78 3.40
CA GLU A 162 -14.66 22.57 2.45
C GLU A 162 -14.27 21.58 1.35
N GLY A 163 -15.18 20.64 1.09
CA GLY A 163 -15.00 19.65 0.03
C GLY A 163 -14.36 18.33 0.47
N PHE A 164 -13.98 18.18 1.74
CA PHE A 164 -13.38 16.97 2.29
C PHE A 164 -14.28 16.32 3.36
N SER A 165 -14.20 15.00 3.46
CA SER A 165 -14.82 14.22 4.51
C SER A 165 -14.18 14.57 5.85
N SER A 166 -14.96 15.10 6.79
CA SER A 166 -14.49 15.39 8.14
C SER A 166 -14.00 14.13 8.87
N TYR A 167 -14.56 12.97 8.54
CA TYR A 167 -14.10 11.67 9.07
C TYR A 167 -12.70 11.33 8.58
N ASP A 168 -12.44 11.40 7.27
CA ASP A 168 -11.13 11.01 6.73
C ASP A 168 -10.04 12.05 7.07
N VAL A 169 -10.39 13.34 7.10
CA VAL A 169 -9.51 14.40 7.61
C VAL A 169 -9.17 14.16 9.08
N GLY A 170 -10.19 13.94 9.92
CA GLY A 170 -10.02 13.77 11.36
C GLY A 170 -9.17 12.56 11.71
N VAL A 171 -9.38 11.43 11.02
CA VAL A 171 -8.59 10.23 11.27
C VAL A 171 -7.19 10.31 10.69
N SER A 172 -7.00 10.92 9.51
CA SER A 172 -5.66 11.19 8.97
C SER A 172 -4.85 12.06 9.93
N TRP A 173 -5.47 13.12 10.45
CA TRP A 173 -4.87 13.97 11.47
C TRP A 173 -4.54 13.18 12.76
N TRP A 174 -5.50 12.42 13.27
CA TRP A 174 -5.29 11.58 14.46
C TRP A 174 -4.16 10.57 14.26
N SER A 175 -4.04 9.94 13.08
CA SER A 175 -2.95 9.03 12.77
C SER A 175 -1.58 9.72 12.79
N LEU A 176 -1.47 10.96 12.30
CA LEU A 176 -0.21 11.71 12.37
C LEU A 176 0.15 12.09 13.82
N ASP A 177 -0.81 12.54 14.62
CA ASP A 177 -0.54 12.98 15.99
C ASP A 177 -0.33 11.81 16.95
N HIS A 178 -1.18 10.79 16.89
CA HIS A 178 -1.21 9.72 17.87
C HIS A 178 -0.22 8.60 17.53
N HIS A 179 -0.15 8.16 16.26
CA HIS A 179 0.79 7.11 15.88
C HIS A 179 2.20 7.65 15.65
N LEU A 180 2.36 8.71 14.86
CA LEU A 180 3.70 9.22 14.51
C LEU A 180 4.22 10.22 15.54
N GLY A 181 3.40 11.21 15.92
CA GLY A 181 3.81 12.31 16.80
C GLY A 181 4.80 13.27 16.13
N ILE A 182 4.57 13.61 14.85
CA ILE A 182 5.43 14.52 14.08
C ILE A 182 4.67 15.74 13.56
N ARG A 183 5.41 16.82 13.24
CA ARG A 183 4.82 18.07 12.80
C ARG A 183 4.17 17.93 11.43
N HIS A 184 2.97 18.49 11.31
CA HIS A 184 2.23 18.58 10.07
C HIS A 184 1.45 19.90 10.01
N SER A 185 1.00 20.31 8.83
CA SER A 185 0.15 21.48 8.63
C SER A 185 -1.19 21.07 8.03
N GLN A 186 -2.26 21.76 8.40
CA GLN A 186 -3.52 21.70 7.65
C GLN A 186 -3.57 22.86 6.66
N LEU A 187 -3.85 22.54 5.40
CA LEU A 187 -4.02 23.53 4.34
C LEU A 187 -5.47 23.54 3.90
N ASN A 188 -6.08 24.73 3.88
CA ASN A 188 -7.34 24.89 3.19
C ASN A 188 -7.09 24.71 1.69
N THR A 189 -7.85 23.84 1.05
CA THR A 189 -7.68 23.51 -0.37
C THR A 189 -7.90 24.71 -1.29
N SER A 190 -8.63 25.75 -0.86
CA SER A 190 -8.69 27.02 -1.60
C SER A 190 -7.31 27.65 -1.78
N MET A 191 -6.34 27.31 -0.94
CA MET A 191 -4.98 27.83 -0.97
C MET A 191 -4.04 27.14 -1.95
N ILE A 192 -4.42 26.01 -2.58
CA ILE A 192 -3.53 25.32 -3.51
C ILE A 192 -3.04 26.24 -4.64
N GLY A 193 -3.91 27.11 -5.16
CA GLY A 193 -3.55 28.01 -6.25
C GLY A 193 -2.60 29.15 -5.90
N TYR A 194 -2.34 29.43 -4.61
CA TYR A 194 -1.54 30.59 -4.18
C TYR A 194 -0.60 30.33 -3.00
N ALA A 195 -0.72 29.19 -2.32
CA ALA A 195 0.17 28.81 -1.24
C ALA A 195 1.52 28.33 -1.79
N ASP A 196 2.58 28.61 -1.03
CA ASP A 196 3.90 28.07 -1.32
C ASP A 196 4.00 26.59 -0.90
N LEU A 197 3.70 25.68 -1.82
CA LEU A 197 3.80 24.24 -1.60
C LEU A 197 5.24 23.75 -1.43
N ARG A 198 6.26 24.56 -1.70
CA ARG A 198 7.68 24.16 -1.56
C ARG A 198 8.10 23.88 -0.12
N ARG A 199 7.30 24.34 0.85
CA ARG A 199 7.46 24.05 2.28
C ARG A 199 7.14 22.59 2.64
N TYR A 200 6.51 21.85 1.73
CA TYR A 200 6.04 20.49 1.92
C TYR A 200 6.60 19.57 0.83
N ASN A 201 6.98 18.36 1.22
CA ASN A 201 7.38 17.30 0.30
C ASN A 201 6.36 16.14 0.24
N THR A 202 5.39 16.13 1.17
CA THR A 202 4.28 15.18 1.23
C THR A 202 2.98 15.96 1.39
N LEU A 203 2.03 15.74 0.46
CA LEU A 203 0.70 16.32 0.50
C LEU A 203 -0.33 15.20 0.56
N ILE A 204 -1.19 15.25 1.56
CA ILE A 204 -2.25 14.28 1.78
C ILE A 204 -3.58 14.91 1.35
N MET A 205 -4.30 14.24 0.46
CA MET A 205 -5.65 14.56 0.03
C MET A 205 -6.61 13.50 0.60
N PRO A 206 -7.22 13.75 1.77
CA PRO A 206 -8.25 12.88 2.30
C PRO A 206 -9.43 12.74 1.32
N SER A 207 -10.30 11.78 1.57
CA SER A 207 -11.54 11.55 0.83
C SER A 207 -12.35 12.84 0.75
N GLY A 208 -12.77 13.22 -0.45
CA GLY A 208 -13.48 14.47 -0.72
C GLY A 208 -14.32 14.43 -1.98
N TYR A 209 -15.17 15.43 -2.16
CA TYR A 209 -16.07 15.60 -3.30
C TYR A 209 -15.79 16.89 -4.08
N ARG A 210 -14.84 17.71 -3.62
CA ARG A 210 -14.45 18.92 -4.31
C ARG A 210 -13.66 18.60 -5.57
N SER A 211 -14.09 19.18 -6.68
CA SER A 211 -13.32 19.22 -7.92
C SER A 211 -12.24 20.30 -7.83
N LEU A 212 -11.07 20.01 -8.38
CA LEU A 212 -10.01 21.00 -8.59
C LEU A 212 -10.16 21.61 -9.98
N ASN A 213 -9.94 22.92 -10.10
CA ASN A 213 -9.90 23.58 -11.39
C ASN A 213 -8.55 23.33 -12.11
N GLN A 214 -8.48 23.62 -13.40
CA GLN A 214 -7.28 23.37 -14.20
C GLN A 214 -6.02 24.10 -13.70
N GLY A 215 -6.18 25.27 -13.07
CA GLY A 215 -5.07 26.00 -12.44
C GLY A 215 -4.53 25.27 -11.21
N GLU A 216 -5.41 24.85 -10.30
CA GLU A 216 -5.05 24.05 -9.12
C GLU A 216 -4.38 22.73 -9.51
N ILE A 217 -4.91 22.06 -10.54
CA ILE A 217 -4.35 20.82 -11.08
C ILE A 217 -2.95 21.07 -11.66
N SER A 218 -2.75 22.17 -12.40
CA SER A 218 -1.43 22.54 -12.93
C SER A 218 -0.42 22.76 -11.80
N VAL A 219 -0.81 23.48 -10.74
CA VAL A 219 0.06 23.72 -9.58
C VAL A 219 0.44 22.40 -8.89
N LEU A 220 -0.52 21.50 -8.68
CA LEU A 220 -0.24 20.19 -8.09
C LEU A 220 0.69 19.36 -8.98
N LYS A 221 0.45 19.32 -10.29
CA LYS A 221 1.32 18.62 -11.24
C LYS A 221 2.75 19.15 -11.18
N ASP A 222 2.93 20.46 -11.22
CA ASP A 222 4.25 21.07 -11.20
C ASP A 222 4.96 20.81 -9.86
N TRP A 223 4.22 20.80 -8.76
CA TRP A 223 4.76 20.43 -7.44
C TRP A 223 5.19 18.95 -7.37
N VAL A 224 4.34 18.02 -7.83
CA VAL A 224 4.69 16.59 -7.90
C VAL A 224 5.91 16.40 -8.81
N LYS A 225 5.91 17.01 -10.00
CA LYS A 225 7.01 16.92 -10.97
C LYS A 225 8.36 17.34 -10.38
N GLN A 226 8.35 18.27 -9.42
CA GLN A 226 9.55 18.78 -8.74
C GLN A 226 10.03 17.90 -7.57
N GLY A 227 9.30 16.86 -7.19
CA GLY A 227 9.69 15.94 -6.12
C GLY A 227 8.64 15.72 -5.04
N GLY A 228 7.45 16.30 -5.19
CA GLY A 228 6.35 16.13 -4.24
C GLY A 228 5.78 14.71 -4.24
N THR A 229 5.37 14.24 -3.07
CA THR A 229 4.61 12.99 -2.88
C THR A 229 3.15 13.32 -2.62
N LEU A 230 2.28 13.08 -3.61
CA LEU A 230 0.84 13.23 -3.46
C LEU A 230 0.22 11.91 -2.99
N ILE A 231 -0.52 11.94 -1.88
CA ILE A 231 -1.26 10.78 -1.35
C ILE A 231 -2.74 11.14 -1.40
N ALA A 232 -3.58 10.36 -2.08
CA ALA A 232 -5.01 10.60 -2.14
C ALA A 232 -5.84 9.38 -1.73
N ASN A 233 -6.96 9.64 -1.06
CA ASN A 233 -7.88 8.62 -0.57
C ASN A 233 -9.24 8.72 -1.28
N ASN A 234 -9.86 7.57 -1.54
CA ASN A 234 -11.27 7.40 -1.91
C ASN A 234 -11.83 8.48 -2.86
N GLY A 235 -12.65 9.42 -2.36
CA GLY A 235 -13.29 10.43 -3.21
C GLY A 235 -12.31 11.33 -3.95
N SER A 236 -11.19 11.69 -3.31
CA SER A 236 -10.12 12.46 -3.95
C SER A 236 -9.42 11.64 -5.02
N THR A 237 -9.16 10.36 -4.78
CA THR A 237 -8.66 9.44 -5.81
C THR A 237 -9.59 9.40 -7.01
N ARG A 238 -10.90 9.26 -6.79
CA ARG A 238 -11.92 9.24 -7.85
C ARG A 238 -11.87 10.51 -8.71
N MET A 239 -11.68 11.68 -8.09
CA MET A 239 -11.56 12.95 -8.78
C MET A 239 -10.27 13.05 -9.62
N LEU A 240 -9.13 12.57 -9.10
CA LEU A 240 -7.85 12.64 -9.81
C LEU A 240 -7.80 11.71 -11.02
N VAL A 241 -8.47 10.54 -10.97
CA VAL A 241 -8.50 9.59 -12.08
C VAL A 241 -9.53 9.97 -13.16
N SER A 242 -10.62 10.66 -12.82
CA SER A 242 -11.66 11.01 -13.80
C SER A 242 -11.25 12.14 -14.75
N ASP A 243 -10.44 13.10 -14.28
CA ASP A 243 -9.99 14.23 -15.11
C ASP A 243 -8.79 13.86 -16.01
N ASN A 244 -8.22 12.66 -15.85
CA ASN A 244 -7.06 12.14 -16.60
C ASN A 244 -5.84 13.08 -16.64
N SER A 245 -5.85 14.12 -15.82
CA SER A 245 -4.96 15.24 -15.97
C SER A 245 -3.65 14.92 -15.27
N ILE A 246 -3.69 14.41 -14.03
CA ILE A 246 -2.51 14.27 -13.17
C ILE A 246 -1.90 12.85 -13.12
N THR A 247 -2.66 11.80 -13.43
CA THR A 247 -2.24 10.40 -13.27
C THR A 247 -2.59 9.55 -14.50
N SER A 248 -1.81 8.50 -14.75
CA SER A 248 -2.13 7.46 -15.73
C SER A 248 -3.08 6.38 -15.21
N ILE A 249 -3.35 6.36 -13.90
CA ILE A 249 -4.30 5.45 -13.27
C ILE A 249 -5.71 5.83 -13.72
N LYS A 250 -6.51 4.82 -14.06
CA LYS A 250 -7.89 5.01 -14.56
C LYS A 250 -8.89 4.37 -13.62
N ASP A 251 -10.13 4.85 -13.65
CA ASP A 251 -11.25 4.02 -13.21
C ASP A 251 -11.42 2.86 -14.21
N VAL A 252 -11.93 1.73 -13.73
CA VAL A 252 -12.14 0.53 -14.54
C VAL A 252 -12.98 0.80 -15.78
N SER A 253 -13.99 1.66 -15.65
CA SER A 253 -14.89 2.04 -16.73
C SER A 253 -14.19 2.75 -17.89
N ASP A 254 -13.16 3.55 -17.60
CA ASP A 254 -12.37 4.29 -18.58
C ASP A 254 -11.23 3.46 -19.19
N SER A 255 -11.01 2.24 -18.69
CA SER A 255 -9.91 1.37 -19.13
C SER A 255 -10.31 0.35 -20.20
N PHE A 256 -11.61 0.14 -20.44
CA PHE A 256 -12.10 -1.02 -21.20
C PHE A 256 -11.65 -1.07 -22.66
N GLU A 257 -11.46 0.09 -23.30
CA GLU A 257 -10.94 0.17 -24.67
C GLU A 257 -9.51 -0.40 -24.78
N ASN A 258 -8.72 -0.26 -23.71
CA ASN A 258 -7.35 -0.77 -23.61
C ASN A 258 -7.25 -1.94 -22.61
N SER A 259 -8.36 -2.61 -22.29
CA SER A 259 -8.44 -3.67 -21.27
C SER A 259 -7.38 -4.76 -21.48
N HIS A 260 -7.06 -5.06 -22.75
CA HIS A 260 -6.03 -6.01 -23.10
C HIS A 260 -4.64 -5.63 -22.56
N GLU A 261 -4.25 -4.36 -22.65
CA GLU A 261 -2.94 -3.89 -22.18
C GLU A 261 -2.85 -3.99 -20.65
N TYR A 262 -3.93 -3.64 -19.94
CA TYR A 262 -4.02 -3.79 -18.49
C TYR A 262 -3.94 -5.27 -18.06
N ASN A 263 -4.59 -6.17 -18.82
CA ASN A 263 -4.51 -7.59 -18.56
C ASN A 263 -3.11 -8.15 -18.82
N ILE A 264 -2.43 -7.80 -19.92
CA ILE A 264 -1.04 -8.21 -20.15
C ILE A 264 -0.14 -7.79 -18.99
N LYS A 265 -0.33 -6.57 -18.47
CA LYS A 265 0.43 -6.11 -17.31
C LYS A 265 0.13 -6.96 -16.08
N LEU A 266 -1.13 -7.29 -15.81
CA LEU A 266 -1.51 -8.19 -14.72
C LEU A 266 -0.86 -9.58 -14.88
N GLN A 267 -0.84 -10.13 -16.11
CA GLN A 267 -0.18 -11.42 -16.37
C GLN A 267 1.33 -11.36 -16.08
N ARG A 268 2.00 -10.26 -16.45
CA ARG A 268 3.41 -10.06 -16.10
C ARG A 268 3.62 -10.07 -14.59
N GLU A 269 2.72 -9.42 -13.83
CA GLU A 269 2.78 -9.43 -12.36
C GLU A 269 2.64 -10.85 -11.80
N PHE A 270 1.71 -11.67 -12.31
CA PHE A 270 1.59 -13.07 -11.91
C PHE A 270 2.85 -13.88 -12.23
N LEU A 271 3.42 -13.72 -13.42
CA LEU A 271 4.66 -14.41 -13.80
C LEU A 271 5.83 -14.03 -12.89
N THR A 272 5.88 -12.81 -12.35
CA THR A 272 6.96 -12.42 -11.40
C THR A 272 6.92 -13.15 -10.06
N LYS A 273 5.81 -13.83 -9.74
CA LYS A 273 5.69 -14.68 -8.55
C LYS A 273 6.29 -16.06 -8.75
N ASN A 274 6.42 -16.53 -10.01
CA ASN A 274 6.97 -17.84 -10.32
C ASN A 274 8.45 -17.71 -10.71
N ILE A 275 9.35 -18.16 -9.83
CA ILE A 275 10.81 -17.95 -9.96
C ILE A 275 11.52 -19.21 -10.47
N SER A 276 10.80 -20.29 -10.78
CA SER A 276 11.42 -21.50 -11.34
C SER A 276 11.92 -21.25 -12.76
N ILE A 277 13.23 -21.08 -12.90
CA ILE A 277 13.91 -20.98 -14.19
C ILE A 277 14.34 -22.39 -14.60
N ASP A 278 13.88 -22.84 -15.77
CA ASP A 278 14.39 -24.05 -16.40
C ASP A 278 15.78 -23.75 -17.01
N LEU A 279 16.83 -24.16 -16.32
CA LEU A 279 18.21 -23.92 -16.73
C LEU A 279 18.57 -24.66 -18.02
N ASP A 280 17.98 -25.84 -18.26
CA ASP A 280 18.25 -26.60 -19.48
C ASP A 280 17.60 -25.91 -20.68
N TYR A 281 16.38 -25.39 -20.50
CA TYR A 281 15.70 -24.56 -21.50
C TYR A 281 16.48 -23.28 -21.80
N VAL A 282 16.95 -22.57 -20.77
CA VAL A 282 17.66 -21.27 -20.92
C VAL A 282 19.07 -21.43 -21.47
N ASN A 283 19.82 -22.47 -21.07
CA ASN A 283 21.19 -22.69 -21.52
C ASN A 283 21.27 -23.38 -22.90
N ASN A 284 20.13 -23.76 -23.48
CA ASN A 284 20.09 -24.33 -24.80
C ASN A 284 20.42 -23.25 -25.86
N ASN A 285 21.42 -23.50 -26.71
CA ASN A 285 21.82 -22.59 -27.78
C ASN A 285 20.90 -22.67 -29.03
N LYS A 286 19.82 -23.45 -28.97
CA LYS A 286 18.85 -23.61 -30.07
C LYS A 286 17.63 -22.73 -29.81
N ILE A 287 17.03 -22.23 -30.90
CA ILE A 287 15.75 -21.52 -30.84
C ILE A 287 14.67 -22.54 -30.43
N THR A 288 13.95 -22.25 -29.34
CA THR A 288 12.76 -23.01 -28.97
C THR A 288 11.53 -22.39 -29.63
N SER A 289 10.75 -23.21 -30.33
CA SER A 289 9.48 -22.79 -30.95
C SER A 289 8.28 -22.90 -30.00
N ASP A 290 8.45 -23.55 -28.87
CA ASP A 290 7.42 -23.77 -27.85
C ASP A 290 7.52 -22.67 -26.78
N ILE A 291 7.07 -21.47 -27.15
CA ILE A 291 6.97 -20.32 -26.24
C ILE A 291 5.49 -20.01 -26.11
N SER A 292 4.96 -20.19 -24.90
CA SER A 292 3.60 -19.76 -24.60
C SER A 292 3.58 -18.28 -24.22
N TYR A 293 2.58 -17.56 -24.74
CA TYR A 293 2.33 -16.18 -24.38
C TYR A 293 1.00 -16.09 -23.62
N PRO A 294 0.94 -15.37 -22.49
CA PRO A 294 -0.29 -15.28 -21.69
C PRO A 294 -1.51 -14.74 -22.45
N TRP A 295 -1.29 -13.96 -23.52
CA TRP A 295 -2.38 -13.43 -24.34
C TRP A 295 -2.90 -14.40 -25.41
N GLU A 296 -2.22 -15.51 -25.67
CA GLU A 296 -2.61 -16.54 -26.63
C GLU A 296 -3.39 -17.67 -25.95
N GLU A 297 -3.20 -17.85 -24.64
CA GLU A 297 -3.86 -18.90 -23.83
C GLU A 297 -5.30 -18.54 -23.41
N THR A 298 -5.77 -17.33 -23.73
CA THR A 298 -7.11 -16.87 -23.35
C THR A 298 -8.16 -17.20 -24.43
N GLU A 299 -9.13 -18.05 -24.10
CA GLU A 299 -10.33 -18.23 -24.92
C GLU A 299 -11.45 -17.25 -24.49
N ASN A 300 -12.13 -16.62 -25.46
CA ASN A 300 -13.35 -15.82 -25.25
C ASN A 300 -13.21 -14.49 -24.48
N ARG A 301 -12.40 -13.57 -25.01
CA ARG A 301 -12.36 -12.18 -24.50
C ARG A 301 -13.69 -11.46 -24.72
N ILE A 302 -14.06 -10.65 -23.72
CA ILE A 302 -15.28 -9.84 -23.76
C ILE A 302 -14.94 -8.50 -24.42
N ASP A 303 -15.77 -8.06 -25.37
CA ASP A 303 -15.59 -6.78 -26.06
C ASP A 303 -15.85 -5.57 -25.14
N SER A 304 -15.30 -4.42 -25.51
CA SER A 304 -15.36 -3.21 -24.67
C SER A 304 -16.78 -2.71 -24.42
N ASP A 305 -17.71 -2.86 -25.36
CA ASP A 305 -19.10 -2.41 -25.19
C ASP A 305 -19.85 -3.31 -24.20
N THR A 306 -19.60 -4.62 -24.27
CA THR A 306 -20.12 -5.58 -23.30
C THR A 306 -19.53 -5.34 -21.91
N LEU A 307 -18.22 -5.03 -21.80
CA LEU A 307 -17.60 -4.66 -20.51
C LEU A 307 -18.24 -3.40 -19.92
N LYS A 308 -18.44 -2.34 -20.72
CA LYS A 308 -19.13 -1.11 -20.29
C LYS A 308 -20.55 -1.40 -19.78
N LYS A 309 -21.32 -2.25 -20.47
CA LYS A 309 -22.67 -2.67 -20.03
C LYS A 309 -22.63 -3.47 -18.72
N ARG A 310 -21.69 -4.41 -18.59
CA ARG A 310 -21.50 -5.22 -17.38
C ARG A 310 -21.11 -4.37 -16.19
N ASP A 311 -20.16 -3.45 -16.35
CA ASP A 311 -19.73 -2.56 -15.27
C ASP A 311 -20.89 -1.72 -14.72
N LYS A 312 -21.69 -1.10 -15.61
CA LYS A 312 -22.89 -0.34 -15.21
C LYS A 312 -23.90 -1.18 -14.43
N TRP A 313 -24.05 -2.45 -14.78
CA TRP A 313 -24.92 -3.37 -14.04
C TRP A 313 -24.29 -3.75 -12.70
N GLN A 314 -23.04 -4.19 -12.71
CA GLN A 314 -22.31 -4.66 -11.54
C GLN A 314 -22.11 -3.56 -10.49
N SER A 315 -21.98 -2.29 -10.90
CA SER A 315 -21.83 -1.15 -9.99
C SER A 315 -23.02 -0.96 -9.05
N LEU A 316 -24.22 -1.44 -9.43
CA LEU A 316 -25.42 -1.41 -8.59
C LEU A 316 -25.32 -2.32 -7.36
N PHE A 317 -24.41 -3.29 -7.39
CA PHE A 317 -24.27 -4.32 -6.37
C PHE A 317 -23.06 -4.09 -5.46
N MET A 318 -22.36 -2.97 -5.60
CA MET A 318 -21.19 -2.66 -4.77
C MET A 318 -21.55 -2.79 -3.28
N PRO A 319 -20.66 -3.40 -2.47
CA PRO A 319 -20.95 -3.59 -1.05
C PRO A 319 -21.01 -2.25 -0.31
N SER A 320 -21.73 -2.24 0.81
CA SER A 320 -21.78 -1.12 1.76
C SER A 320 -21.01 -1.49 3.04
N GLY A 321 -19.72 -1.82 2.88
CA GLY A 321 -18.88 -2.30 3.99
C GLY A 321 -18.85 -3.83 4.07
N ALA A 322 -17.86 -4.41 3.40
CA ALA A 322 -17.50 -5.82 3.48
C ALA A 322 -15.97 -5.97 3.46
N PHE A 323 -15.43 -7.04 4.04
CA PHE A 323 -14.00 -7.32 3.92
C PHE A 323 -13.75 -8.15 2.67
N VAL A 324 -12.88 -7.63 1.80
CA VAL A 324 -12.34 -8.34 0.64
C VAL A 324 -10.85 -8.54 0.81
N SER A 325 -10.31 -9.59 0.21
CA SER A 325 -8.88 -9.87 0.24
C SER A 325 -8.11 -8.87 -0.64
N GLY A 326 -6.97 -8.44 -0.14
CA GLY A 326 -6.02 -7.56 -0.82
C GLY A 326 -4.67 -8.22 -0.91
N ARG A 327 -4.32 -8.76 -2.07
CA ARG A 327 -3.01 -9.34 -2.35
C ARG A 327 -1.96 -8.25 -2.45
N THR A 328 -0.88 -8.38 -1.69
CA THR A 328 0.19 -7.39 -1.62
C THR A 328 1.32 -7.70 -2.62
N ASP A 329 2.00 -6.64 -3.09
CA ASP A 329 3.30 -6.74 -3.76
C ASP A 329 4.38 -6.79 -2.69
N ASP A 330 4.92 -7.99 -2.45
CA ASP A 330 5.95 -8.34 -1.46
C ASP A 330 7.35 -7.78 -1.80
N LYS A 331 7.49 -7.02 -2.88
CA LYS A 331 8.74 -6.33 -3.28
C LYS A 331 8.61 -4.82 -3.24
N HIS A 332 7.39 -4.29 -3.09
CA HIS A 332 7.18 -2.85 -2.98
C HIS A 332 7.54 -2.32 -1.59
N TRP A 333 8.08 -1.11 -1.51
CA TRP A 333 8.39 -0.47 -0.21
C TRP A 333 7.16 -0.01 0.57
N LEU A 334 6.01 0.12 -0.11
CA LEU A 334 4.75 0.51 0.52
C LEU A 334 4.19 -0.61 1.42
N THR A 335 4.58 -1.86 1.17
CA THR A 335 4.12 -3.06 1.87
C THR A 335 5.12 -3.52 2.94
N PHE A 336 6.05 -2.66 3.34
CA PHE A 336 6.95 -2.92 4.45
C PHE A 336 6.17 -3.17 5.75
N GLY A 337 6.46 -4.28 6.42
CA GLY A 337 5.76 -4.72 7.63
C GLY A 337 4.34 -5.24 7.40
N THR A 338 3.93 -5.55 6.16
CA THR A 338 2.61 -6.13 5.89
C THR A 338 2.71 -7.60 5.49
N ILE A 339 1.64 -8.36 5.78
CA ILE A 339 1.44 -9.73 5.30
C ILE A 339 1.07 -9.78 3.80
N ASP A 340 1.04 -10.99 3.23
CA ASP A 340 0.81 -11.23 1.79
C ASP A 340 -0.64 -10.96 1.33
N THR A 341 -1.61 -11.17 2.23
CA THR A 341 -3.03 -10.93 1.99
C THR A 341 -3.61 -10.07 3.11
N LEU A 342 -3.96 -8.83 2.80
CA LEU A 342 -4.57 -7.90 3.75
C LEU A 342 -6.10 -7.90 3.64
N PRO A 343 -6.83 -7.84 4.77
CA PRO A 343 -8.25 -7.56 4.76
C PRO A 343 -8.51 -6.09 4.39
N LEU A 344 -9.20 -5.86 3.28
CA LEU A 344 -9.60 -4.53 2.82
C LEU A 344 -11.06 -4.29 3.16
N LEU A 345 -11.33 -3.34 4.06
CA LEU A 345 -12.70 -2.87 4.28
C LEU A 345 -13.15 -2.12 3.02
N TYR A 346 -14.05 -2.72 2.26
CA TYR A 346 -14.46 -2.27 0.94
C TYR A 346 -15.91 -1.79 0.92
N SER A 347 -16.16 -0.72 0.18
CA SER A 347 -17.50 -0.16 -0.04
C SER A 347 -17.64 0.28 -1.50
N ASN A 348 -18.50 1.24 -1.80
CA ASN A 348 -18.59 1.84 -3.13
C ASN A 348 -17.42 2.80 -3.43
N PHE A 349 -16.23 2.23 -3.59
CA PHE A 349 -14.97 2.93 -3.87
C PHE A 349 -14.67 2.99 -5.38
N PRO A 350 -13.79 3.91 -5.84
CA PRO A 350 -13.30 3.89 -7.21
C PRO A 350 -12.54 2.59 -7.49
N VAL A 351 -12.82 1.96 -8.63
CA VAL A 351 -12.19 0.68 -9.01
C VAL A 351 -11.01 0.99 -9.91
N LEU A 352 -9.79 0.89 -9.38
CA LEU A 352 -8.61 1.46 -10.03
C LEU A 352 -7.91 0.47 -10.96
N MET A 353 -7.39 1.01 -12.04
CA MET A 353 -6.62 0.29 -13.06
C MET A 353 -5.25 0.92 -13.21
N ALA A 354 -4.21 0.15 -12.90
CA ALA A 354 -2.82 0.58 -13.04
C ALA A 354 -2.24 0.05 -14.37
N GLY A 355 -1.88 0.95 -15.30
CA GLY A 355 -1.25 0.63 -16.59
C GLY A 355 0.28 0.54 -16.51
N SER A 356 0.98 0.41 -17.64
CA SER A 356 2.44 0.15 -17.68
C SER A 356 3.33 1.18 -16.97
N GLY A 357 2.88 2.43 -16.84
CA GLY A 357 3.58 3.52 -16.14
C GLY A 357 3.38 3.59 -14.62
N SER A 358 2.48 2.77 -14.07
CA SER A 358 2.15 2.75 -12.64
C SER A 358 2.28 1.36 -12.05
N LYS A 359 2.23 1.24 -10.72
CA LYS A 359 2.28 -0.04 -10.00
C LYS A 359 0.99 -0.25 -9.22
N ALA A 360 0.44 -1.46 -9.28
CA ALA A 360 -0.61 -1.90 -8.37
C ALA A 360 0.05 -2.56 -7.16
N VAL A 361 0.13 -1.84 -6.06
CA VAL A 361 0.82 -2.27 -4.83
C VAL A 361 -0.05 -3.27 -4.06
N ILE A 362 -1.36 -3.06 -4.10
CA ILE A 362 -2.36 -3.98 -3.55
C ILE A 362 -3.40 -4.23 -4.63
N ARG A 363 -3.68 -5.50 -4.92
CA ARG A 363 -4.77 -5.92 -5.80
C ARG A 363 -5.88 -6.61 -5.01
N VAL A 364 -7.12 -6.36 -5.40
CA VAL A 364 -8.27 -7.05 -4.81
C VAL A 364 -8.32 -8.49 -5.31
N GLY A 365 -8.40 -9.44 -4.38
CA GLY A 365 -8.43 -10.87 -4.64
C GLY A 365 -7.12 -11.57 -4.28
N GLU A 366 -7.23 -12.62 -3.47
CA GLU A 366 -6.16 -13.54 -3.13
C GLU A 366 -6.09 -14.65 -4.18
N LEU A 367 -4.90 -14.90 -4.71
CA LEU A 367 -4.69 -15.97 -5.67
C LEU A 367 -4.53 -17.29 -4.89
N ILE A 368 -5.40 -18.25 -5.14
CA ILE A 368 -5.38 -19.57 -4.51
C ILE A 368 -5.06 -20.63 -5.55
N ASN A 369 -4.42 -21.71 -5.13
CA ASN A 369 -4.17 -22.87 -5.99
C ASN A 369 -5.49 -23.62 -6.22
N ASP A 370 -5.84 -23.85 -7.48
CA ASP A 370 -6.93 -24.73 -7.90
C ASP A 370 -6.43 -25.68 -8.98
N ALA A 371 -6.10 -26.90 -8.57
CA ALA A 371 -5.57 -27.93 -9.45
C ALA A 371 -6.58 -28.44 -10.49
N ASN A 372 -7.87 -28.08 -10.40
CA ASN A 372 -8.89 -28.48 -11.39
C ASN A 372 -9.01 -27.48 -12.55
N GLN A 373 -8.31 -26.36 -12.46
CA GLN A 373 -8.34 -25.25 -13.41
C GLN A 373 -7.22 -25.42 -14.44
N ASP A 374 -7.43 -26.25 -15.47
CA ASP A 374 -6.37 -26.54 -16.46
C ASP A 374 -6.14 -25.41 -17.50
N ILE A 375 -7.06 -24.44 -17.56
CA ILE A 375 -7.03 -23.32 -18.52
C ILE A 375 -7.23 -21.97 -17.82
N TYR A 376 -6.85 -20.89 -18.50
CA TYR A 376 -7.08 -19.54 -18.01
C TYR A 376 -8.56 -19.23 -17.85
N LYS A 377 -8.90 -18.49 -16.80
CA LYS A 377 -10.27 -18.04 -16.51
C LYS A 377 -10.39 -16.54 -16.73
N THR A 378 -11.17 -16.13 -17.74
CA THR A 378 -11.49 -14.71 -17.93
C THR A 378 -12.59 -14.25 -16.98
N ILE A 379 -12.29 -13.24 -16.16
CA ILE A 379 -13.25 -12.50 -15.33
C ILE A 379 -13.22 -11.04 -15.76
N ASN A 380 -14.28 -10.61 -16.44
CA ASN A 380 -14.39 -9.27 -17.02
C ASN A 380 -13.17 -8.91 -17.88
N TRP A 381 -12.33 -8.00 -17.43
CA TRP A 381 -11.14 -7.52 -18.15
C TRP A 381 -9.88 -8.33 -17.86
N SER A 382 -9.88 -9.15 -16.80
CA SER A 382 -8.68 -9.81 -16.27
C SER A 382 -8.75 -11.32 -16.45
N ASP A 383 -7.61 -11.94 -16.71
CA ASP A 383 -7.49 -13.40 -16.73
C ASP A 383 -6.77 -13.92 -15.48
N ILE A 384 -7.24 -15.06 -14.99
CA ILE A 384 -6.58 -15.81 -13.92
C ILE A 384 -5.79 -16.95 -14.58
N PRO A 385 -4.49 -17.11 -14.26
CA PRO A 385 -3.66 -18.19 -14.81
C PRO A 385 -4.20 -19.59 -14.48
N ALA A 386 -3.90 -20.56 -15.35
CA ALA A 386 -4.18 -21.97 -15.07
C ALA A 386 -3.56 -22.42 -13.72
N GLY A 387 -4.20 -23.39 -13.07
CA GLY A 387 -3.86 -23.88 -11.74
C GLY A 387 -4.24 -22.92 -10.60
N ASN A 388 -4.95 -21.82 -10.88
CA ASN A 388 -5.29 -20.82 -9.88
C ASN A 388 -6.77 -20.39 -9.96
N ASP A 389 -7.32 -19.98 -8.81
CA ASP A 389 -8.57 -19.23 -8.72
C ASP A 389 -8.39 -17.98 -7.84
N LEU A 390 -9.42 -17.14 -7.73
CA LEU A 390 -9.37 -15.90 -6.99
C LEU A 390 -10.41 -15.87 -5.85
N ASN A 391 -9.92 -15.89 -4.60
CA ASN A 391 -10.75 -15.66 -3.43
C ASN A 391 -10.87 -14.16 -3.17
N ILE A 392 -12.08 -13.60 -3.25
CA ILE A 392 -12.33 -12.17 -3.04
C ILE A 392 -12.94 -11.88 -1.68
N ARG A 393 -14.02 -12.56 -1.31
CA ARG A 393 -14.78 -12.25 -0.10
C ARG A 393 -14.09 -12.87 1.13
N MET A 394 -13.83 -12.06 2.14
CA MET A 394 -13.36 -12.52 3.45
C MET A 394 -14.48 -12.50 4.49
N SER A 395 -15.23 -11.40 4.60
CA SER A 395 -16.34 -11.26 5.57
C SER A 395 -17.39 -10.26 5.08
N GLY A 396 -18.59 -10.31 5.67
CA GLY A 396 -19.75 -9.52 5.27
C GLY A 396 -20.42 -10.01 3.98
N LEU A 397 -21.27 -9.19 3.41
CA LEU A 397 -22.01 -9.48 2.18
C LEU A 397 -21.29 -8.86 0.97
N VAL A 398 -20.81 -9.72 0.08
CA VAL A 398 -20.28 -9.31 -1.23
C VAL A 398 -21.10 -10.04 -2.30
N TRP A 399 -21.82 -9.29 -3.12
CA TRP A 399 -22.57 -9.85 -4.24
C TRP A 399 -21.62 -10.39 -5.31
N PRO A 400 -21.97 -11.49 -6.02
CA PRO A 400 -21.16 -12.02 -7.12
C PRO A 400 -20.85 -10.99 -8.23
N GLU A 401 -21.81 -10.09 -8.50
CA GLU A 401 -21.66 -9.01 -9.45
C GLU A 401 -20.58 -8.01 -9.00
N ALA A 402 -20.56 -7.66 -7.72
CA ALA A 402 -19.53 -6.79 -7.17
C ALA A 402 -18.17 -7.47 -7.07
N SER A 403 -18.13 -8.75 -6.67
CA SER A 403 -16.86 -9.50 -6.60
C SER A 403 -16.21 -9.59 -7.98
N THR A 404 -16.96 -9.91 -9.02
CA THR A 404 -16.45 -9.95 -10.40
C THR A 404 -16.02 -8.57 -10.91
N ARG A 405 -16.68 -7.49 -10.50
CA ARG A 405 -16.32 -6.12 -10.86
C ARG A 405 -14.97 -5.67 -10.29
N ILE A 406 -14.74 -5.97 -9.01
CA ILE A 406 -13.52 -5.52 -8.29
C ILE A 406 -12.35 -6.48 -8.46
N ALA A 407 -12.58 -7.69 -8.97
CA ALA A 407 -11.54 -8.70 -9.18
C ALA A 407 -10.30 -8.13 -9.88
N ASN A 408 -9.12 -8.39 -9.30
CA ASN A 408 -7.81 -7.93 -9.76
C ASN A 408 -7.63 -6.41 -9.89
N SER A 409 -8.63 -5.58 -9.57
CA SER A 409 -8.48 -4.13 -9.53
C SER A 409 -7.47 -3.71 -8.46
N ALA A 410 -6.88 -2.53 -8.61
CA ALA A 410 -5.94 -2.02 -7.64
C ALA A 410 -6.66 -1.31 -6.48
N TYR A 411 -6.29 -1.65 -5.24
CA TYR A 411 -6.70 -0.89 -4.05
C TYR A 411 -5.70 0.21 -3.71
N LEU A 412 -4.40 -0.07 -3.85
CA LEU A 412 -3.31 0.89 -3.65
C LEU A 412 -2.44 0.91 -4.89
N THR A 413 -2.14 2.11 -5.37
CA THR A 413 -1.31 2.33 -6.55
C THR A 413 -0.20 3.33 -6.28
N GLN A 414 0.88 3.21 -7.03
CA GLN A 414 1.98 4.16 -7.01
C GLN A 414 2.41 4.46 -8.44
N GLU A 415 2.56 5.74 -8.77
CA GLU A 415 3.03 6.23 -10.06
C GLU A 415 4.13 7.25 -9.85
N ARG A 416 5.20 7.18 -10.66
CA ARG A 416 6.20 8.25 -10.71
C ARG A 416 5.75 9.34 -11.67
N TYR A 417 5.92 10.59 -11.26
CA TYR A 417 5.66 11.75 -12.11
C TYR A 417 6.78 12.78 -11.95
N GLY A 418 7.59 12.94 -13.00
CA GLY A 418 8.83 13.72 -12.92
C GLY A 418 9.77 13.17 -11.84
N LYS A 419 10.14 14.02 -10.89
CA LYS A 419 10.97 13.67 -9.72
C LYS A 419 10.16 13.21 -8.52
N GLY A 420 8.84 13.39 -8.54
CA GLY A 420 7.95 13.01 -7.45
C GLY A 420 7.10 11.80 -7.77
N GLN A 421 6.00 11.66 -7.05
CA GLN A 421 5.11 10.52 -7.18
C GLN A 421 3.68 10.81 -6.72
N ILE A 422 2.78 9.95 -7.18
CA ILE A 422 1.37 9.96 -6.84
C ILE A 422 1.03 8.57 -6.29
N ILE A 423 0.42 8.54 -5.12
CA ILE A 423 -0.01 7.34 -4.40
C ILE A 423 -1.51 7.46 -4.21
N LEU A 424 -2.28 6.54 -4.81
CA LEU A 424 -3.74 6.58 -4.73
C LEU A 424 -4.26 5.34 -4.01
N PHE A 425 -5.06 5.59 -2.97
CA PHE A 425 -5.87 4.60 -2.29
C PHE A 425 -7.29 4.64 -2.85
N SER A 426 -7.80 3.48 -3.27
CA SER A 426 -9.19 3.29 -3.69
C SER A 426 -10.15 3.54 -2.53
N GLY A 427 -9.83 3.06 -1.33
CA GLY A 427 -10.61 3.29 -0.12
C GLY A 427 -10.01 4.33 0.83
N GLU A 428 -10.56 4.38 2.04
CA GLU A 428 -10.02 5.13 3.17
C GLU A 428 -9.15 4.18 4.01
N PRO A 429 -7.80 4.25 3.91
CA PRO A 429 -6.91 3.26 4.53
C PRO A 429 -6.95 3.29 6.06
N ASN A 430 -7.41 4.39 6.64
CA ASN A 430 -7.45 4.59 8.08
C ASN A 430 -8.89 4.61 8.60
N PHE A 431 -9.84 3.95 7.94
CA PHE A 431 -11.27 4.07 8.24
C PHE A 431 -11.58 4.04 9.76
N ARG A 432 -12.07 5.19 10.28
CA ARG A 432 -12.43 5.42 11.69
C ARG A 432 -11.34 5.05 12.73
N GLY A 433 -10.07 4.97 12.32
CA GLY A 433 -8.93 4.66 13.18
C GLY A 433 -8.86 3.18 13.55
N SER A 434 -9.64 2.36 12.85
CA SER A 434 -9.91 0.98 13.23
C SER A 434 -9.32 -0.04 12.26
N SER A 435 -8.92 0.40 11.06
CA SER A 435 -8.28 -0.43 10.03
C SER A 435 -6.76 -0.39 10.15
N LEU A 436 -6.19 -1.06 11.16
CA LEU A 436 -4.74 -1.00 11.45
C LEU A 436 -3.87 -1.55 10.31
N GLY A 437 -4.29 -2.65 9.69
CA GLY A 437 -3.55 -3.27 8.58
C GLY A 437 -3.38 -2.35 7.37
N THR A 438 -4.45 -1.65 6.95
CA THR A 438 -4.37 -0.68 5.85
C THR A 438 -3.76 0.66 6.31
N ASN A 439 -3.86 1.02 7.59
CA ASN A 439 -3.19 2.20 8.16
C ASN A 439 -1.66 2.06 8.07
N ARG A 440 -1.10 0.85 8.23
CA ARG A 440 0.34 0.60 7.98
C ARG A 440 0.79 1.06 6.59
N LEU A 441 0.03 0.74 5.55
CA LEU A 441 0.32 1.19 4.17
C LEU A 441 0.29 2.71 4.04
N TRP A 442 -0.67 3.37 4.71
CA TRP A 442 -0.79 4.82 4.70
C TRP A 442 0.37 5.49 5.46
N LEU A 443 0.73 4.98 6.64
CA LEU A 443 1.88 5.46 7.42
C LEU A 443 3.20 5.29 6.64
N ASN A 444 3.39 4.15 5.96
CA ASN A 444 4.52 3.94 5.05
C ASN A 444 4.55 5.01 3.95
N SER A 445 3.39 5.32 3.33
CA SER A 445 3.28 6.34 2.29
C SER A 445 3.71 7.72 2.81
N VAL A 446 3.26 8.09 4.01
CA VAL A 446 3.52 9.39 4.62
C VAL A 446 4.99 9.54 5.02
N VAL A 447 5.54 8.54 5.72
CA VAL A 447 6.89 8.64 6.33
C VAL A 447 7.98 8.33 5.32
N TYR A 448 7.79 7.31 4.48
CA TYR A 448 8.83 6.87 3.55
C TYR A 448 8.70 7.48 2.16
N GLY A 449 7.52 7.94 1.74
CA GLY A 449 7.28 8.40 0.38
C GLY A 449 8.22 9.52 -0.07
N SER A 450 8.53 10.49 0.79
CA SER A 450 9.44 11.59 0.40
C SER A 450 10.89 11.15 0.12
N GLY A 451 11.30 9.96 0.57
CA GLY A 451 12.62 9.34 0.31
C GLY A 451 12.58 8.10 -0.59
N LEU A 452 11.45 7.41 -0.66
CA LEU A 452 11.25 6.21 -1.46
C LEU A 452 10.25 6.49 -2.57
N GLY A 453 10.73 6.49 -3.81
CA GLY A 453 9.89 6.72 -4.99
C GLY A 453 10.09 8.08 -5.65
N THR A 454 10.69 9.04 -4.93
CA THR A 454 11.11 10.35 -5.45
C THR A 454 12.62 10.42 -5.70
N SER A 455 13.06 11.46 -6.40
CA SER A 455 14.46 11.87 -6.50
C SER A 455 14.57 13.30 -5.97
N SER A 456 15.29 13.50 -4.86
CA SER A 456 15.45 14.77 -4.13
C SER A 456 16.00 15.91 -5.02
N ARG A 457 15.78 17.23 -4.77
CA ARG A 457 15.12 18.01 -3.69
C ARG A 457 14.18 19.06 -4.30
N ILE A 458 12.98 19.25 -3.73
CA ILE A 458 12.34 20.58 -3.70
C ILE A 458 13.15 21.38 -2.69
N THR A 459 13.85 22.42 -3.15
CA THR A 459 14.52 23.37 -2.26
C THR A 459 13.59 24.57 -2.08
N PRO A 460 13.28 25.00 -0.84
CA PRO A 460 12.45 26.17 -0.56
C PRO A 460 12.95 27.44 -1.24
#